data_AF-A0A2U1V2K5-F1
#
_entry.id   AF-A0A2U1V2K5-F1
#
_cell.length_a   1.000
_cell.length_b   1.000
_cell.length_c   1.000
_cell.angle_alpha   90.00
_cell.angle_beta   90.00
_cell.angle_gamma   90.00
#
_symmetry.space_group_name_H-M   'P 1'
#
loop_
_entity.id
_entity.type
_entity.pdbx_description
1 polymer ?
#
loop_
_entity_poly.entity_id
_entity_poly.type
_entity_poly.pdbx_seq_one_letter_code
_entity_poly.pdbx_strand_id
1 'polypeptide(L)'
;MDELDSILAAGRQLSSAKAMLDLLRQVLEDIDMLASEAGRILVLIADPALPGEEGRAALARYQRNFQEILSLLAASRHVSQLLMSNAEDGNPGMLRSLDLLERIASRLPRPPADSAAARAMLPDLSAFTLAVLEARDSFAADRGAIEAQLSLNLEQLDDQQATLGALEDTDLLKEAARLQALQIRQQLAGHAIGLGALVPRCLLDLRSV
;
A
#
# COMPACT_ATOMS: atom_id res chain seq x y z
N MET A 1 -6.29 18.97 -28.73
CA MET A 1 -5.37 17.81 -28.60
C MET A 1 -4.66 17.85 -27.26
N ASP A 2 -3.95 18.93 -26.92
CA ASP A 2 -3.24 19.08 -25.63
C ASP A 2 -4.06 18.74 -24.37
N GLU A 3 -5.32 19.16 -24.30
CA GLU A 3 -6.16 18.96 -23.12
C GLU A 3 -6.61 17.49 -22.96
N LEU A 4 -6.89 16.80 -24.06
CA LEU A 4 -7.19 15.36 -24.06
C LEU A 4 -5.97 14.53 -23.65
N ASP A 5 -4.81 14.84 -24.22
CA ASP A 5 -3.56 14.16 -23.90
C ASP A 5 -3.17 14.36 -22.42
N SER A 6 -3.45 15.55 -21.87
CA SER A 6 -3.27 15.86 -20.44
C SER A 6 -4.20 15.04 -19.53
N ILE A 7 -5.50 14.97 -19.83
CA ILE A 7 -6.47 14.18 -19.05
C ILE A 7 -6.10 12.69 -19.07
N LEU A 8 -5.65 12.17 -20.22
CA LEU A 8 -5.21 10.78 -20.38
C LEU A 8 -3.89 10.49 -19.65
N ALA A 9 -2.94 11.41 -19.68
CA ALA A 9 -1.71 11.30 -18.89
C ALA A 9 -2.02 11.27 -17.38
N ALA A 10 -2.89 12.17 -16.91
CA ALA A 10 -3.35 12.20 -15.52
C ALA A 10 -4.08 10.91 -15.14
N GLY A 11 -4.96 10.38 -16.00
CA GLY A 11 -5.67 9.11 -15.76
C GLY A 11 -4.74 7.91 -15.59
N ARG A 12 -3.66 7.81 -16.39
CA ARG A 12 -2.65 6.75 -16.24
C ARG A 12 -1.89 6.87 -14.92
N GLN A 13 -1.51 8.08 -14.53
CA GLN A 13 -0.82 8.32 -13.24
C GLN A 13 -1.71 7.98 -12.04
N LEU A 14 -2.99 8.39 -12.07
CA LEU A 14 -3.97 8.08 -11.03
C LEU A 14 -4.24 6.57 -10.93
N SER A 15 -4.35 5.87 -12.06
CA SER A 15 -4.46 4.41 -12.08
C SER A 15 -3.26 3.74 -11.41
N SER A 16 -2.04 4.18 -11.72
CA SER A 16 -0.81 3.65 -11.11
C SER A 16 -0.76 3.91 -9.60
N ALA A 17 -1.14 5.12 -9.17
CA ALA A 17 -1.21 5.47 -7.77
C ALA A 17 -2.25 4.64 -7.00
N LYS A 18 -3.43 4.39 -7.58
CA LYS A 18 -4.45 3.51 -7.01
C LYS A 18 -3.92 2.08 -6.82
N ALA A 19 -3.30 1.53 -7.86
CA ALA A 19 -2.70 0.19 -7.83
C ALA A 19 -1.69 0.03 -6.68
N MET A 20 -0.84 1.03 -6.48
CA MET A 20 0.09 1.04 -5.37
C MET A 20 -0.61 1.10 -4.00
N LEU A 21 -1.59 1.99 -3.83
CA LEU A 21 -2.35 2.08 -2.56
C LEU A 21 -3.05 0.77 -2.22
N ASP A 22 -3.58 0.06 -3.23
CA ASP A 22 -4.19 -1.27 -3.02
C ASP A 22 -3.15 -2.30 -2.52
N LEU A 23 -1.91 -2.30 -3.05
CA LEU A 23 -0.82 -3.17 -2.57
C LEU A 23 -0.33 -2.77 -1.17
N LEU A 24 -0.13 -1.48 -0.92
CA LEU A 24 0.28 -0.99 0.39
C LEU A 24 -0.75 -1.33 1.47
N ARG A 25 -2.05 -1.23 1.13
CA ARG A 25 -3.13 -1.64 2.01
C ARG A 25 -3.06 -3.13 2.36
N GLN A 26 -2.82 -4.00 1.38
CA GLN A 26 -2.65 -5.44 1.63
C GLN A 26 -1.45 -5.71 2.56
N VAL A 27 -0.32 -5.05 2.32
CA VAL A 27 0.87 -5.18 3.18
C VAL A 27 0.56 -4.73 4.61
N LEU A 28 -0.18 -3.62 4.79
CA LEU A 28 -0.58 -3.16 6.12
C LEU A 28 -1.56 -4.12 6.81
N GLU A 29 -2.44 -4.81 6.07
CA GLU A 29 -3.30 -5.86 6.61
C GLU A 29 -2.48 -7.05 7.11
N ASP A 30 -1.47 -7.48 6.36
CA ASP A 30 -0.57 -8.56 6.76
C ASP A 30 0.25 -8.17 8.01
N ILE A 31 0.73 -6.92 8.07
CA ILE A 31 1.43 -6.37 9.23
C ILE A 31 0.50 -6.33 10.46
N ASP A 32 -0.75 -5.91 10.32
CA ASP A 32 -1.74 -5.86 11.40
C ASP A 32 -2.00 -7.25 12.00
N MET A 33 -2.12 -8.27 11.15
CA MET A 33 -2.25 -9.66 11.58
C MET A 33 -1.02 -10.14 12.36
N LEU A 34 0.18 -9.91 11.84
CA LEU A 34 1.44 -10.29 12.49
C LEU A 34 1.67 -9.54 13.81
N ALA A 35 1.31 -8.26 13.87
CA ALA A 35 1.42 -7.42 15.05
C ALA A 35 0.42 -7.85 16.14
N SER A 36 -0.79 -8.21 15.75
CA SER A 36 -1.80 -8.78 16.66
C SER A 36 -1.33 -10.10 17.26
N GLU A 37 -0.71 -10.98 16.46
CA GLU A 37 -0.10 -12.21 16.96
C GLU A 37 1.10 -11.92 17.87
N ALA A 38 1.98 -11.00 17.48
CA ALA A 38 3.12 -10.56 18.28
C ALA A 38 2.65 -10.03 19.65
N GLY A 39 1.51 -9.33 19.71
CA GLY A 39 0.95 -8.85 20.97
C GLY A 39 0.46 -9.95 21.90
N ARG A 40 -0.20 -10.98 21.35
CA ARG A 40 -0.58 -12.17 22.13
C ARG A 40 0.65 -12.89 22.69
N ILE A 41 1.70 -13.00 21.88
CA ILE A 41 2.97 -13.61 22.30
C ILE A 41 3.67 -12.73 23.34
N LEU A 42 3.64 -11.41 23.19
CA LEU A 42 4.28 -10.48 24.11
C LEU A 42 3.64 -10.51 25.50
N VAL A 43 2.31 -10.63 25.57
CA VAL A 43 1.58 -10.87 26.82
C VAL A 43 2.01 -12.18 27.48
N LEU A 44 2.26 -13.23 26.70
CA LEU A 44 2.76 -14.50 27.21
C LEU A 44 4.19 -14.35 27.78
N ILE A 45 5.09 -13.67 27.08
CA ILE A 45 6.47 -13.43 27.55
C ILE A 45 6.50 -12.53 28.80
N ALA A 46 5.54 -11.62 28.91
CA ALA A 46 5.38 -10.73 30.05
C ALA A 46 5.01 -11.46 31.36
N ASP A 47 4.48 -12.67 31.31
CA ASP A 47 4.16 -13.48 32.49
C ASP A 47 5.46 -13.96 33.18
N PRO A 48 5.71 -13.63 34.48
CA PRO A 48 6.96 -14.01 35.13
C PRO A 48 6.97 -15.49 35.52
N ALA A 49 5.81 -16.16 35.49
CA ALA A 49 5.66 -17.56 35.81
C ALA A 49 5.98 -18.46 34.61
N LEU A 50 6.22 -17.89 33.42
CA LEU A 50 6.55 -18.63 32.20
C LEU A 50 8.00 -19.15 32.26
N PRO A 51 8.26 -20.44 32.55
CA PRO A 51 9.61 -20.92 32.83
C PRO A 51 10.34 -21.41 31.57
N GLY A 52 11.67 -21.34 31.59
CA GLY A 52 12.53 -22.25 30.81
C GLY A 52 12.46 -22.17 29.28
N GLU A 53 12.16 -23.31 28.64
CA GLU A 53 12.11 -23.49 27.18
C GLU A 53 10.89 -22.80 26.54
N GLU A 54 9.76 -22.72 27.23
CA GLU A 54 8.53 -22.13 26.69
C GLU A 54 8.66 -20.63 26.45
N GLY A 55 9.30 -19.91 27.40
CA GLY A 55 9.63 -18.50 27.24
C GLY A 55 10.62 -18.25 26.11
N ARG A 56 11.63 -19.12 25.95
CA ARG A 56 12.58 -19.05 24.82
C ARG A 56 11.90 -19.28 23.48
N ALA A 57 10.99 -20.26 23.40
CA ALA A 57 10.21 -20.52 22.19
C ALA A 57 9.25 -19.37 21.87
N ALA A 58 8.59 -18.78 22.88
CA ALA A 58 7.74 -17.61 22.71
C ALA A 58 8.54 -16.40 22.19
N LEU A 59 9.70 -16.12 22.77
CA LEU A 59 10.59 -15.06 22.30
C LEU A 59 11.05 -15.29 20.85
N ALA A 60 11.42 -16.52 20.50
CA ALA A 60 11.80 -16.85 19.13
C ALA A 60 10.64 -16.64 18.13
N ARG A 61 9.39 -16.96 18.52
CA ARG A 61 8.21 -16.64 17.71
C ARG A 61 8.03 -15.14 17.55
N TYR A 62 8.13 -14.36 18.63
CA TYR A 62 8.05 -12.90 18.56
C TYR A 62 9.12 -12.31 17.62
N GLN A 63 10.36 -12.79 17.73
CA GLN A 63 11.47 -12.36 16.89
C GLN A 63 11.21 -12.64 15.40
N ARG A 64 10.61 -13.79 15.07
CA ARG A 64 10.23 -14.09 13.67
C ARG A 64 9.18 -13.12 13.16
N ASN A 65 8.09 -12.92 13.90
CA ASN A 65 7.04 -11.97 13.50
C ASN A 65 7.60 -10.55 13.36
N PHE A 66 8.48 -10.13 14.26
CA PHE A 66 9.18 -8.84 14.18
C PHE A 66 10.00 -8.69 12.89
N GLN A 67 10.79 -9.72 12.53
CA GLN A 67 11.59 -9.70 11.30
C GLN A 67 10.71 -9.71 10.04
N GLU A 68 9.59 -10.42 10.07
CA GLU A 68 8.63 -10.47 8.97
C GLU A 68 7.93 -9.12 8.77
N ILE A 69 7.52 -8.44 9.85
CA ILE A 69 6.98 -7.08 9.78
C ILE A 69 8.02 -6.11 9.20
N LEU A 70 9.28 -6.20 9.64
CA LEU A 70 10.35 -5.37 9.09
C LEU A 70 10.57 -5.61 7.59
N SER A 71 10.54 -6.86 7.15
CA SER A 71 10.76 -7.21 5.75
C SER A 71 9.61 -6.71 4.86
N LEU A 72 8.37 -6.82 5.32
CA LEU A 72 7.19 -6.26 4.66
C LEU A 72 7.25 -4.73 4.54
N LEU A 73 7.64 -4.05 5.61
CA LEU A 73 7.85 -2.59 5.60
C LEU A 73 8.98 -2.17 4.66
N ALA A 74 10.09 -2.92 4.63
CA ALA A 74 11.19 -2.65 3.71
C ALA A 74 10.79 -2.88 2.23
N ALA A 75 10.07 -3.96 1.94
CA ALA A 75 9.55 -4.25 0.60
C ALA A 75 8.59 -3.16 0.12
N SER A 76 7.64 -2.76 0.96
CA SER A 76 6.68 -1.70 0.62
C SER A 76 7.37 -0.38 0.31
N ARG A 77 8.40 0.01 1.08
CA ARG A 77 9.24 1.17 0.78
C ARG A 77 9.96 1.04 -0.56
N HIS A 78 10.56 -0.11 -0.84
CA HIS A 78 11.28 -0.31 -2.10
C HIS A 78 10.36 -0.23 -3.33
N VAL A 79 9.20 -0.90 -3.28
CA VAL A 79 8.17 -0.83 -4.32
C VAL A 79 7.72 0.62 -4.52
N SER A 80 7.50 1.34 -3.42
CA SER A 80 7.09 2.74 -3.45
C SER A 80 8.13 3.63 -4.14
N GLN A 81 9.42 3.43 -3.83
CA GLN A 81 10.52 4.19 -4.44
C GLN A 81 10.67 3.90 -5.93
N LEU A 82 10.59 2.64 -6.36
CA LEU A 82 10.68 2.25 -7.77
C LEU A 82 9.56 2.87 -8.62
N LEU A 83 8.36 2.97 -8.06
CA LEU A 83 7.23 3.58 -8.75
C LEU A 83 7.35 5.10 -8.78
N MET A 84 7.89 5.73 -7.73
CA MET A 84 8.17 7.16 -7.71
C MET A 84 9.27 7.57 -8.68
N SER A 85 10.33 6.75 -8.87
CA SER A 85 11.37 7.05 -9.86
C SER A 85 10.86 7.02 -11.31
N ASN A 86 9.71 6.37 -11.55
CA ASN A 86 9.07 6.27 -12.85
C ASN A 86 7.89 7.23 -13.02
N ALA A 87 7.51 7.97 -11.97
CA ALA A 87 6.47 8.99 -12.03
C ALA A 87 7.11 10.33 -12.38
N GLU A 88 6.84 10.85 -13.58
CA GLU A 88 7.43 12.11 -14.08
C GLU A 88 7.09 13.34 -13.22
N ASP A 89 6.04 13.25 -12.40
CA ASP A 89 5.77 14.18 -11.30
C ASP A 89 5.38 13.37 -10.06
N GLY A 90 6.12 13.56 -8.96
CA GLY A 90 5.87 12.87 -7.71
C GLY A 90 4.47 13.17 -7.20
N ASN A 91 3.54 12.22 -7.34
CA ASN A 91 2.18 12.39 -6.85
C ASN A 91 2.24 12.62 -5.31
N PRO A 92 1.71 13.73 -4.79
CA PRO A 92 1.81 14.08 -3.37
C PRO A 92 1.20 13.02 -2.44
N GLY A 93 0.22 12.24 -2.91
CA GLY A 93 -0.31 11.09 -2.15
C GLY A 93 0.72 9.96 -1.95
N MET A 94 1.65 9.80 -2.89
CA MET A 94 2.71 8.78 -2.87
C MET A 94 3.84 9.14 -1.89
N LEU A 95 4.17 10.43 -1.79
CA LEU A 95 5.12 10.93 -0.78
C LEU A 95 4.57 10.75 0.63
N ARG A 96 3.27 11.03 0.82
CA ARG A 96 2.59 10.82 2.09
C ARG A 96 2.58 9.34 2.50
N SER A 97 2.33 8.42 1.56
CA SER A 97 2.32 6.99 1.87
C SER A 97 3.69 6.48 2.30
N LEU A 98 4.76 6.95 1.66
CA LEU A 98 6.13 6.69 2.10
C LEU A 98 6.42 7.21 3.51
N ASP A 99 6.07 8.47 3.80
CA ASP A 99 6.26 9.07 5.13
C ASP A 99 5.50 8.29 6.22
N LEU A 100 4.27 7.85 5.93
CA LEU A 100 3.49 7.01 6.84
C LEU A 100 4.15 5.65 7.09
N LEU A 101 4.63 4.97 6.05
CA LEU A 101 5.35 3.69 6.20
C LEU A 101 6.63 3.85 7.02
N GLU A 102 7.39 4.93 6.81
CA GLU A 102 8.58 5.23 7.60
C GLU A 102 8.24 5.50 9.08
N ARG A 103 7.17 6.24 9.34
CA ARG A 103 6.68 6.48 10.71
C ARG A 103 6.28 5.17 11.39
N ILE A 104 5.55 4.29 10.70
CA ILE A 104 5.16 2.97 11.23
C ILE A 104 6.42 2.15 11.56
N ALA A 105 7.36 2.06 10.63
CA ALA A 105 8.61 1.33 10.82
C ALA A 105 9.41 1.84 12.03
N SER A 106 9.44 3.16 12.24
CA SER A 106 10.13 3.76 13.38
C SER A 106 9.50 3.43 14.74
N ARG A 107 8.22 3.06 14.76
CA ARG A 107 7.44 2.72 15.97
C ARG A 107 7.44 1.23 16.30
N LEU A 108 8.00 0.37 15.46
CA LEU A 108 7.98 -1.07 15.69
C LEU A 108 8.81 -1.43 16.95
N PRO A 109 8.20 -2.01 18.00
CA PRO A 109 8.89 -2.35 19.22
C PRO A 109 9.86 -3.52 19.01
N ARG A 110 11.12 -3.31 19.41
CA ARG A 110 12.19 -4.33 19.30
C ARG A 110 11.90 -5.53 20.19
N PRO A 111 12.44 -6.73 19.90
CA PRO A 111 12.29 -7.88 20.77
C PRO A 111 12.72 -7.58 22.22
N PRO A 112 11.92 -7.97 23.24
CA PRO A 112 12.24 -7.69 24.63
C PRO A 112 13.38 -8.61 25.11
N ALA A 113 14.19 -8.13 26.05
CA ALA A 113 15.27 -8.92 26.63
C ALA A 113 14.77 -9.91 27.70
N ASP A 114 13.74 -9.53 28.45
CA ASP A 114 13.16 -10.30 29.56
C ASP A 114 11.67 -10.00 29.75
N SER A 115 11.03 -10.69 30.70
CA SER A 115 9.60 -10.53 31.01
C SER A 115 9.26 -9.12 31.53
N ALA A 116 10.19 -8.45 32.21
CA ALA A 116 9.98 -7.09 32.71
C ALA A 116 9.95 -6.08 31.55
N ALA A 117 10.89 -6.19 30.60
CA ALA A 117 10.91 -5.42 29.37
C ALA A 117 9.68 -5.71 28.51
N ALA A 118 9.26 -6.97 28.43
CA ALA A 118 8.05 -7.34 27.69
C ALA A 118 6.79 -6.63 28.23
N ARG A 119 6.63 -6.54 29.55
CA ARG A 119 5.52 -5.77 30.17
C ARG A 119 5.57 -4.29 29.84
N ALA A 120 6.76 -3.69 29.96
CA ALA A 120 6.94 -2.27 29.68
C ALA A 120 6.64 -1.93 28.20
N MET A 121 6.78 -2.91 27.30
CA MET A 121 6.63 -2.74 25.86
C MET A 121 5.21 -2.97 25.32
N LEU A 122 4.31 -3.56 26.11
CA LEU A 122 2.89 -3.72 25.75
C LEU A 122 2.22 -2.42 25.25
N PRO A 123 2.37 -1.26 25.92
CA PRO A 123 1.82 0.00 25.41
C PRO A 123 2.44 0.40 24.07
N ASP A 124 3.74 0.20 23.86
CA ASP A 124 4.42 0.55 22.60
C ASP A 124 3.89 -0.27 21.43
N LEU A 125 3.67 -1.56 21.63
CA LEU A 125 3.07 -2.42 20.61
C LEU A 125 1.62 -2.02 20.32
N SER A 126 0.85 -1.64 21.34
CA SER A 126 -0.51 -1.13 21.12
C SER A 126 -0.51 0.17 20.29
N ALA A 127 0.43 1.08 20.57
CA ALA A 127 0.61 2.31 19.80
C ALA A 127 1.06 2.02 18.36
N PHE A 128 1.89 1.00 18.14
CA PHE A 128 2.25 0.53 16.82
C PHE A 128 1.03 0.00 16.05
N THR A 129 0.22 -0.87 16.65
CA THR A 129 -0.99 -1.41 15.99
C THR A 129 -2.00 -0.31 15.63
N LEU A 130 -2.18 0.70 16.49
CA LEU A 130 -3.00 1.86 16.18
C LEU A 130 -2.43 2.67 15.00
N ALA A 131 -1.11 2.87 14.95
CA ALA A 131 -0.48 3.57 13.83
C ALA A 131 -0.66 2.83 12.49
N VAL A 132 -0.62 1.50 12.51
CA VAL A 132 -0.90 0.67 11.33
C VAL A 132 -2.36 0.84 10.88
N LEU A 133 -3.30 0.83 11.82
CA LEU A 133 -4.72 1.05 11.54
C LEU A 133 -4.97 2.45 10.93
N GLU A 134 -4.42 3.50 11.55
CA GLU A 134 -4.53 4.89 11.05
C GLU A 134 -3.97 5.03 9.64
N ALA A 135 -2.84 4.39 9.34
CA ALA A 135 -2.25 4.40 8.00
C ALA A 135 -3.14 3.66 6.98
N ARG A 136 -3.74 2.53 7.36
CA ARG A 136 -4.67 1.78 6.51
C ARG A 136 -5.89 2.63 6.16
N ASP A 137 -6.46 3.32 7.13
CA ASP A 137 -7.61 4.20 6.93
C ASP A 137 -7.24 5.41 6.05
N SER A 138 -6.04 5.99 6.23
CA SER A 138 -5.53 7.03 5.35
C SER A 138 -5.40 6.55 3.90
N PHE A 139 -4.86 5.35 3.67
CA PHE A 139 -4.72 4.80 2.32
C PHE A 139 -6.07 4.49 1.69
N ALA A 140 -7.05 4.04 2.47
CA ALA A 140 -8.41 3.82 1.99
C ALA A 140 -9.07 5.15 1.55
N ALA A 141 -8.88 6.22 2.33
CA ALA A 141 -9.36 7.56 2.00
C ALA A 141 -8.66 8.12 0.75
N ASP A 142 -7.33 8.03 0.67
CA ASP A 142 -6.55 8.48 -0.48
C ASP A 142 -6.96 7.72 -1.75
N ARG A 143 -7.23 6.41 -1.64
CA ARG A 143 -7.75 5.60 -2.74
C ARG A 143 -9.13 6.07 -3.20
N GLY A 144 -10.04 6.35 -2.28
CA GLY A 144 -11.37 6.87 -2.60
C GLY A 144 -11.30 8.23 -3.31
N ALA A 145 -10.37 9.09 -2.91
CA ALA A 145 -10.12 10.37 -3.58
C ALA A 145 -9.60 10.17 -5.02
N ILE A 146 -8.69 9.22 -5.24
CA ILE A 146 -8.19 8.87 -6.58
C ILE A 146 -9.30 8.27 -7.44
N GLU A 147 -10.14 7.40 -6.89
CA GLU A 147 -11.31 6.85 -7.61
C GLU A 147 -12.28 7.94 -8.03
N ALA A 148 -12.59 8.90 -7.14
CA ALA A 148 -13.41 10.06 -7.48
C ALA A 148 -12.78 10.91 -8.59
N GLN A 149 -11.47 11.16 -8.53
CA GLN A 149 -10.75 11.92 -9.56
C GLN A 149 -10.75 11.20 -10.91
N LEU A 150 -10.60 9.87 -10.92
CA LEU A 150 -10.70 9.06 -12.14
C LEU A 150 -12.11 9.15 -12.75
N SER A 151 -13.15 9.09 -11.93
CA SER A 151 -14.54 9.27 -12.40
C SER A 151 -14.76 10.66 -13.00
N LEU A 152 -14.27 11.72 -12.36
CA LEU A 152 -14.35 13.08 -12.88
C LEU A 152 -13.61 13.23 -14.22
N ASN A 153 -12.42 12.64 -14.35
CA ASN A 153 -11.67 12.67 -15.61
C ASN A 153 -12.41 11.91 -16.72
N LEU A 154 -13.12 10.82 -16.40
CA LEU A 154 -13.95 10.09 -17.37
C LEU A 154 -15.18 10.90 -17.78
N GLU A 155 -15.86 11.57 -16.86
CA GLU A 155 -16.99 12.46 -17.15
C GLU A 155 -16.54 13.62 -18.06
N GLN A 156 -15.38 14.24 -17.79
CA GLN A 156 -14.81 15.28 -18.64
C GLN A 156 -14.49 14.78 -20.06
N LEU A 157 -13.99 13.55 -20.18
CA LEU A 157 -13.77 12.92 -21.50
C LEU A 157 -15.09 12.72 -22.24
N ASP A 158 -16.14 12.26 -21.57
CA ASP A 158 -17.46 12.05 -22.16
C ASP A 158 -18.10 13.38 -22.59
N ASP A 159 -17.99 14.44 -21.77
CA ASP A 159 -18.47 15.79 -22.10
C ASP A 159 -17.71 16.37 -23.29
N GLN A 160 -16.38 16.24 -23.33
CA GLN A 160 -15.56 16.67 -24.46
C GLN A 160 -15.93 15.89 -25.74
N GLN A 161 -16.18 14.59 -25.66
CA GLN A 161 -16.67 13.78 -26.78
C GLN A 161 -18.05 14.23 -27.26
N ALA A 162 -18.96 14.61 -26.35
CA ALA A 162 -20.28 15.13 -26.71
C ALA A 162 -20.19 16.47 -27.43
N THR A 163 -19.31 17.38 -26.98
CA THR A 163 -19.05 18.66 -27.67
C THR A 163 -18.33 18.48 -29.02
N LEU A 164 -17.43 17.50 -29.14
CA LEU A 164 -16.74 17.20 -30.39
C LEU A 164 -17.66 16.54 -31.43
N GLY A 165 -18.62 15.72 -31.01
CA GLY A 165 -19.61 15.08 -31.89
C GLY A 165 -20.57 16.06 -32.60
N ALA A 166 -20.59 17.34 -32.22
CA ALA A 166 -21.27 18.39 -32.97
C ALA A 166 -20.47 18.90 -34.20
N LEU A 167 -19.21 18.48 -34.34
CA LEU A 167 -18.31 18.80 -35.45
C LEU A 167 -18.11 17.52 -36.28
N GLU A 168 -18.84 17.43 -37.39
CA GLU A 168 -19.11 16.26 -38.26
C GLU A 168 -17.88 15.50 -38.83
N ASP A 169 -16.65 15.98 -38.59
CA ASP A 169 -15.38 15.41 -39.09
C ASP A 169 -14.54 14.70 -37.99
N THR A 170 -15.10 14.43 -36.80
CA THR A 170 -14.36 13.94 -35.62
C THR A 170 -14.54 12.45 -35.28
N ASP A 171 -15.26 11.64 -36.06
CA ASP A 171 -15.47 10.21 -35.76
C ASP A 171 -14.16 9.42 -35.54
N LEU A 172 -13.08 9.81 -36.23
CA LEU A 172 -11.75 9.20 -36.05
C LEU A 172 -11.12 9.56 -34.70
N LEU A 173 -11.33 10.80 -34.22
CA LEU A 173 -10.86 11.26 -32.91
C LEU A 173 -11.68 10.65 -31.77
N LYS A 174 -12.98 10.44 -32.01
CA LYS A 174 -13.89 9.75 -31.08
C LYS A 174 -13.48 8.30 -30.88
N GLU A 175 -13.19 7.57 -31.96
CA GLU A 175 -12.72 6.19 -31.82
C GLU A 175 -11.29 6.07 -31.30
N ALA A 176 -10.42 7.07 -31.52
CA ALA A 176 -9.12 7.14 -30.86
C ALA A 176 -9.26 7.31 -29.34
N ALA A 177 -10.12 8.24 -28.89
CA ALA A 177 -10.39 8.46 -27.47
C ALA A 177 -11.07 7.23 -26.82
N ARG A 178 -11.97 6.56 -27.53
CA ARG A 178 -12.65 5.35 -27.06
C ARG A 178 -11.69 4.16 -26.93
N LEU A 179 -10.81 3.95 -27.91
CA LEU A 179 -9.74 2.95 -27.84
C LEU A 179 -8.80 3.21 -26.66
N GLN A 180 -8.43 4.47 -26.43
CA GLN A 180 -7.53 4.83 -25.34
C GLN A 180 -8.20 4.71 -23.97
N ALA A 181 -9.46 5.12 -23.81
CA ALA A 181 -10.24 4.87 -22.60
C ALA A 181 -10.40 3.37 -22.32
N LEU A 182 -10.59 2.55 -23.36
CA LEU A 182 -10.62 1.11 -23.25
C LEU A 182 -9.25 0.53 -22.86
N GLN A 183 -8.15 1.05 -23.41
CA GLN A 183 -6.79 0.68 -23.01
C GLN A 183 -6.51 1.01 -21.55
N ILE A 184 -6.95 2.17 -21.05
CA ILE A 184 -6.81 2.54 -19.63
C ILE A 184 -7.59 1.56 -18.74
N ARG A 185 -8.83 1.22 -19.11
CA ARG A 185 -9.64 0.21 -18.40
C ARG A 185 -8.98 -1.17 -18.41
N GLN A 186 -8.41 -1.58 -19.54
CA GLN A 186 -7.68 -2.85 -19.66
C GLN A 186 -6.37 -2.85 -18.86
N GLN A 187 -5.62 -1.75 -18.86
CA GLN A 187 -4.45 -1.57 -18.02
C GLN A 187 -4.82 -1.64 -16.54
N LEU A 188 -5.91 -0.98 -16.11
CA LEU A 188 -6.44 -1.09 -14.75
C LEU A 188 -6.78 -2.55 -14.37
N ALA A 189 -7.45 -3.27 -15.25
CA ALA A 189 -7.77 -4.69 -15.04
C ALA A 189 -6.51 -5.57 -14.98
N GLY A 190 -5.52 -5.33 -15.84
CA GLY A 190 -4.25 -6.05 -15.85
C GLY A 190 -3.40 -5.78 -14.60
N HIS A 191 -3.35 -4.54 -14.13
CA HIS A 191 -2.63 -4.19 -12.90
C HIS A 191 -3.28 -4.81 -11.66
N ALA A 192 -4.62 -4.86 -11.58
CA ALA A 192 -5.32 -5.55 -10.49
C ALA A 192 -4.94 -7.05 -10.41
N ILE A 193 -4.76 -7.72 -11.56
CA ILE A 193 -4.30 -9.10 -11.64
C ILE A 193 -2.81 -9.22 -11.26
N GLY A 194 -1.97 -8.30 -11.73
CA GLY A 194 -0.53 -8.29 -11.46
C GLY A 194 -0.16 -8.05 -9.99
N LEU A 195 -0.89 -7.16 -9.29
CA LEU A 195 -0.66 -6.88 -7.86
C LEU A 195 -0.96 -8.10 -6.99
N GLY A 196 -1.99 -8.87 -7.33
CA GLY A 196 -2.30 -10.14 -6.66
C GLY A 196 -1.15 -11.17 -6.72
N ALA A 197 -0.28 -11.06 -7.73
CA ALA A 197 0.88 -11.93 -7.91
C ALA A 197 2.20 -11.37 -7.32
N LEU A 198 2.28 -10.05 -7.07
CA LEU A 198 3.50 -9.40 -6.58
C LEU A 198 3.73 -9.59 -5.07
N VAL A 199 2.66 -9.60 -4.26
CA VAL A 199 2.77 -9.79 -2.81
C VAL A 199 3.46 -11.13 -2.45
N PRO A 200 3.08 -12.28 -3.04
CA PRO A 200 3.80 -13.54 -2.83
C PRO A 200 5.24 -13.53 -3.36
N ARG A 201 5.52 -12.81 -4.45
CA ARG A 201 6.85 -12.74 -5.09
C ARG A 201 7.85 -11.96 -4.23
N CYS A 202 7.44 -10.80 -3.71
CA CYS A 202 8.28 -10.00 -2.80
C CYS A 202 8.62 -10.79 -1.53
N LEU A 203 7.67 -11.57 -1.00
CA LEU A 203 7.89 -12.47 0.13
C LEU A 203 8.86 -13.62 -0.21
N LEU A 204 8.81 -14.17 -1.44
CA LEU A 204 9.75 -15.20 -1.89
C LEU A 204 11.16 -14.64 -2.10
N ASP A 205 11.28 -13.46 -2.71
CA ASP A 205 12.58 -12.84 -3.00
C ASP A 205 13.29 -12.46 -1.69
N LEU A 206 12.58 -11.93 -0.70
CA LEU A 206 13.13 -11.62 0.64
C LEU A 206 13.53 -12.86 1.45
N ARG A 207 12.93 -14.03 1.16
CA ARG A 207 13.31 -15.31 1.80
C ARG A 207 14.49 -15.99 1.09
N SER A 208 14.79 -15.58 -0.14
CA SER A 208 15.87 -16.15 -0.97
C SER A 208 17.21 -15.44 -0.83
N VAL A 209 17.25 -14.36 -0.05
CA VAL A 209 18.45 -13.60 0.37
C VAL A 209 18.72 -13.89 1.84
#